data_AF-A0A2E0IXY3-F1
#
_entry.id   AF-A0A2E0IXY3-F1
#
_cell.length_a   1.000
_cell.length_b   1.000
_cell.length_c   1.000
_cell.angle_alpha   90.00
_cell.angle_beta   90.00
_cell.angle_gamma   90.00
#
_symmetry.space_group_name_H-M   'P 1'
#
loop_
_entity.id
_entity.type
_entity.pdbx_description
1 polymer ?
#
loop_
_entity_poly.entity_id
_entity_poly.type
_entity_poly.pdbx_seq_one_letter_code
_entity_poly.pdbx_strand_id
1 'polypeptide(L)' 'LAASFWPHIIPPHLTIWNAASPPETQSFLLVGLVILLPFILFYTGWSYWIFRGKVSRDMGYH' A
#
# COMPACT_ATOMS: atom_id res chain seq x y z
N LEU A 1 -10.74 14.31 -1.23
CA LEU A 1 -10.53 14.33 -2.70
C LEU A 1 -11.02 13.02 -3.34
N ALA A 2 -10.46 11.85 -3.01
CA ALA A 2 -10.89 10.58 -3.62
C ALA A 2 -12.36 10.18 -3.34
N ALA A 3 -12.89 10.45 -2.14
CA ALA A 3 -14.27 10.12 -1.79
C ALA A 3 -15.32 10.89 -2.59
N SER A 4 -14.97 12.06 -3.14
CA SER A 4 -15.91 12.93 -3.87
C SER A 4 -16.27 12.40 -5.25
N PHE A 5 -15.49 11.47 -5.81
CA PHE A 5 -15.73 10.88 -7.13
C PHE A 5 -16.38 9.51 -7.06
N TRP A 6 -16.44 8.89 -5.88
CA TRP A 6 -17.07 7.58 -5.68
C TRP A 6 -18.56 7.61 -6.12
N PRO A 7 -19.05 6.62 -6.90
CA PRO A 7 -18.41 5.36 -7.32
C PRO A 7 -17.73 5.43 -8.71
N HIS A 8 -17.49 6.62 -9.25
CA HIS A 8 -16.88 6.83 -10.55
C HIS A 8 -15.36 6.93 -10.43
N ILE A 9 -14.64 6.15 -11.24
CA ILE A 9 -13.19 6.31 -11.40
C ILE A 9 -12.93 7.46 -12.38
N ILE A 10 -13.75 7.57 -13.44
CA ILE A 10 -13.75 8.65 -14.42
C ILE A 10 -15.20 9.11 -14.63
N PRO A 11 -15.62 10.24 -14.03
CA PRO A 11 -16.97 10.76 -14.20
C PRO A 11 -17.25 11.13 -15.68
N PRO A 12 -18.49 10.98 -16.19
CA PRO A 12 -19.71 10.42 -15.56
C PRO A 12 -19.98 8.94 -15.91
N HIS A 13 -19.17 8.30 -16.75
CA HIS A 13 -19.55 7.06 -17.44
C HIS A 13 -18.83 5.80 -16.92
N LEU A 14 -17.69 5.96 -16.24
CA LEU A 14 -16.85 4.84 -15.83
C LEU A 14 -16.92 4.65 -14.31
N THR A 15 -17.70 3.65 -13.91
CA THR A 15 -17.84 3.21 -12.52
C THR A 15 -16.78 2.18 -12.16
N ILE A 16 -16.53 1.99 -10.87
CA ILE A 16 -15.62 0.95 -10.35
C ILE A 16 -16.00 -0.46 -10.82
N TRP A 17 -17.29 -0.71 -11.02
CA TRP A 17 -17.82 -2.02 -11.40
C TRP A 17 -17.60 -2.29 -12.88
N ASN A 18 -17.76 -1.27 -13.74
CA ASN A 18 -17.52 -1.39 -15.18
C ASN A 18 -16.03 -1.54 -15.50
N ALA A 19 -15.17 -0.98 -14.65
CA ALA A 19 -13.71 -1.09 -14.78
C ALA A 19 -13.12 -2.30 -14.05
N ALA A 20 -13.95 -3.11 -13.36
CA ALA A 20 -13.47 -4.24 -12.58
C ALA A 20 -12.93 -5.35 -13.50
N SER A 21 -11.83 -5.97 -13.07
CA SER A 21 -11.30 -7.17 -13.73
C SER A 21 -12.24 -8.36 -13.52
N PRO A 22 -12.14 -9.41 -14.35
CA PRO A 22 -12.88 -10.66 -14.12
C PRO A 22 -12.64 -11.23 -12.72
N PRO A 23 -13.63 -11.91 -12.11
CA PRO A 23 -13.53 -12.43 -10.74
C PRO A 23 -12.34 -13.36 -10.50
N GLU A 24 -11.95 -14.15 -11.50
CA GLU A 24 -10.82 -15.08 -11.42
C GLU A 24 -9.49 -14.32 -11.31
N THR A 25 -9.31 -13.26 -12.11
CA THR A 25 -8.13 -12.40 -12.02
C THR A 25 -8.11 -11.65 -10.69
N GLN A 26 -9.26 -11.13 -10.25
CA GLN A 26 -9.36 -10.39 -9.00
C GLN A 26 -9.04 -11.25 -7.78
N SER A 27 -9.53 -12.49 -7.74
CA SER A 27 -9.22 -13.45 -6.68
C SER A 27 -7.76 -13.86 -6.67
N PHE A 28 -7.14 -14.10 -7.83
CA PHE A 28 -5.69 -14.35 -7.93
C PHE A 28 -4.86 -13.21 -7.35
N LEU A 29 -5.17 -11.97 -7.72
CA LEU A 29 -4.51 -10.78 -7.18
C LEU A 29 -4.71 -10.64 -5.67
N LEU A 30 -5.91 -10.95 -5.17
CA LEU A 30 -6.22 -10.87 -3.74
C LEU A 30 -5.39 -11.85 -2.92
N VAL A 31 -5.22 -13.09 -3.38
CA VAL A 31 -4.35 -14.08 -2.73
C VAL A 31 -2.91 -13.59 -2.71
N GLY A 32 -2.40 -13.10 -3.84
CA GLY A 32 -1.06 -12.51 -3.92
C GLY A 32 -0.88 -11.33 -2.96
N LEU A 33 -1.87 -10.45 -2.87
CA LEU A 33 -1.88 -9.28 -1.99
C LEU A 33 -1.86 -9.67 -0.51
N VAL A 34 -2.68 -10.64 -0.10
CA VAL A 34 -2.77 -11.13 1.30
C VAL A 34 -1.45 -11.71 1.78
N ILE A 35 -0.68 -12.33 0.88
CA ILE A 35 0.65 -12.87 1.21
C ILE A 35 1.70 -11.77 1.16
N LEU A 36 1.71 -10.94 0.11
CA LEU A 36 2.78 -9.98 -0.13
C LEU A 36 2.75 -8.78 0.84
N LEU A 37 1.55 -8.26 1.16
CA LEU A 37 1.40 -7.13 2.08
C LEU A 37 2.05 -7.38 3.46
N PRO A 38 1.79 -8.49 4.17
CA PRO A 38 2.43 -8.72 5.47
C PRO A 38 3.95 -8.86 5.34
N PHE A 39 4.48 -9.44 4.25
CA PHE A 39 5.94 -9.47 4.04
C PHE A 39 6.53 -8.06 3.89
N ILE A 40 5.89 -7.20 3.08
CA ILE A 40 6.34 -5.81 2.90
C ILE A 40 6.29 -5.09 4.24
N LEU A 41 5.17 -5.14 4.94
CA LEU A 41 4.98 -4.46 6.22
C LEU A 41 5.96 -4.96 7.29
N PHE A 42 6.21 -6.28 7.33
CA PHE A 42 7.19 -6.87 8.24
C PHE A 42 8.58 -6.35 7.95
N TYR A 43 9.02 -6.36 6.69
CA TYR A 43 10.33 -5.86 6.30
C TYR A 43 10.47 -4.35 6.59
N THR A 44 9.45 -3.56 6.25
CA THR A 44 9.43 -2.12 6.54
C THR A 44 9.51 -1.87 8.05
N GLY A 45 8.69 -2.56 8.85
CA GLY A 45 8.71 -2.44 10.32
C GLY A 45 10.05 -2.87 10.93
N TRP A 46 10.61 -3.97 10.43
CA TRP A 46 11.93 -4.47 10.84
C TRP A 46 13.05 -3.49 10.50
N SER A 47 13.02 -2.89 9.31
CA SER A 47 13.97 -1.86 8.91
C SER A 47 13.93 -0.67 9.86
N TYR A 48 12.73 -0.13 10.13
CA TYR A 48 12.58 0.94 11.13
C TYR A 48 13.06 0.49 12.52
N TRP A 49 12.79 -0.74 12.92
CA TRP A 49 13.27 -1.28 14.20
C TRP A 49 14.79 -1.39 14.28
N ILE A 50 15.47 -1.78 13.21
CA ILE A 50 16.94 -1.84 13.17
C ILE A 50 17.57 -0.43 13.24
N PHE A 51 16.96 0.55 12.58
CA PHE A 51 17.54 1.89 12.45
C PHE A 51 17.09 2.87 13.56
N ARG A 52 16.14 2.50 14.43
CA ARG A 52 15.56 3.38 15.47
C ARG A 52 16.50 3.89 16.57
N GLY A 53 17.76 3.48 16.60
CA GLY A 53 18.66 3.74 17.74
C GLY A 53 20.08 4.19 17.39
N LYS A 54 20.41 4.40 16.12
CA LYS A 54 21.79 4.71 15.69
C LYS A 54 22.08 6.21 15.48
N VAL A 55 21.13 7.09 15.80
CA VAL A 55 21.40 8.54 15.84
C VAL A 55 21.99 8.87 17.22
N SER A 56 23.29 8.61 17.38
CA SER A 56 24.04 9.18 18.50
C SER A 56 24.08 10.69 18.28
N ARG A 57 23.59 11.46 19.26
CA ARG A 57 23.59 12.93 19.23
C ARG A 57 24.99 13.55 19.26
N ASP A 58 26.04 12.75 19.34
CA ASP A 58 27.43 13.19 19.57
C ASP A 58 28.30 13.29 18.31
N MET A 59 27.78 13.06 17.10
CA MET A 59 28.56 13.15 15.84
C MET A 59 28.30 14.43 15.03
N GLY A 60 27.82 15.49 15.68
CA GLY A 60 27.69 16.81 15.09
C GLY A 60 28.02 17.87 16.12
N TYR A 61 29.12 18.59 15.92
CA TYR A 61 29.60 19.75 16.67
C TYR A 61 30.34 19.44 17.98
N HIS A 62 31.61 19.03 17.84
CA HIS A 62 32.70 19.45 18.71
C HIS A 62 33.94 19.69 17.85
#